data_AF-A0A660Y8R8-F1
#
_entry.id   AF-A0A660Y8R8-F1
#
_cell.length_a   1.000
_cell.length_b   1.000
_cell.length_c   1.000
_cell.angle_alpha   90.00
_cell.angle_beta   90.00
_cell.angle_gamma   90.00
#
_symmetry.space_group_name_H-M   'P 1'
#
loop_
_entity.id
_entity.type
_entity.pdbx_description
1 polymer ?
#
loop_
_entity_poly.entity_id
_entity_poly.type
_entity_poly.pdbx_seq_one_letter_code
_entity_poly.pdbx_strand_id
1 'polypeptide(L)'
;MSWTFKSRHKNLRIWLRVPTEHYSTQGKLIVDDPGVPVEFHGGYYETDDPKIAEALQKHHLFGVAFELVDGTPVTDEYFKGSSLDTMLQAVAKGPRKDEVLLPKEEEEEKPKKRTYRCKECGAEFPSVYHLTKHKREAHPES
;
A
#
# COMPACT_ATOMS: atom_id res chain seq x y z
N MET A 1 20.29 -9.70 -16.30
CA MET A 1 18.91 -9.27 -16.61
C MET A 1 18.29 -8.95 -15.27
N SER A 2 17.81 -7.73 -15.05
CA SER A 2 17.09 -7.37 -13.83
C SER A 2 15.60 -7.62 -14.04
N TRP A 3 14.96 -8.25 -13.06
CA TRP A 3 13.51 -8.43 -13.02
C TRP A 3 12.92 -7.46 -12.00
N THR A 4 11.86 -6.76 -12.42
CA THR A 4 11.16 -5.81 -11.55
C THR A 4 9.75 -6.32 -11.31
N PHE A 5 9.37 -6.45 -10.05
CA PHE A 5 8.03 -6.84 -9.64
C PHE A 5 7.32 -5.65 -9.02
N LYS A 6 6.06 -5.42 -9.39
CA LYS A 6 5.21 -4.40 -8.82
C LYS A 6 4.17 -5.04 -7.91
N SER A 7 4.10 -4.60 -6.66
CA SER A 7 3.05 -4.93 -5.73
C SER A 7 1.96 -3.87 -5.68
N ARG A 8 0.72 -4.31 -5.45
CA ARG A 8 -0.42 -3.43 -5.12
C ARG A 8 -0.30 -2.83 -3.73
N HIS A 9 0.51 -3.43 -2.86
CA HIS A 9 0.74 -2.95 -1.50
C HIS A 9 2.12 -2.31 -1.38
N LYS A 10 2.17 -1.13 -0.76
CA LYS A 10 3.39 -0.31 -0.68
C LYS A 10 4.53 -0.95 0.11
N ASN A 11 4.21 -1.83 1.06
CA ASN A 11 5.16 -2.50 1.97
C ASN A 11 4.82 -4.00 2.04
N LEU A 12 4.72 -4.66 0.89
CA LEU A 12 4.43 -6.09 0.88
C LEU A 12 5.69 -6.87 1.28
N ARG A 13 5.58 -7.72 2.30
CA ARG A 13 6.65 -8.65 2.67
C ARG A 13 6.17 -10.08 2.52
N ILE A 14 6.91 -10.87 1.76
CA ILE A 14 6.59 -12.28 1.48
C ILE A 14 7.83 -13.15 1.72
N TRP A 15 7.58 -14.42 2.03
CA TRP A 15 8.63 -15.42 2.18
C TRP A 15 8.56 -16.35 0.98
N LEU A 16 9.63 -16.41 0.18
CA LEU A 16 9.65 -17.26 -1.03
C LEU A 16 9.77 -18.75 -0.72
N ARG A 17 10.38 -19.07 0.43
CA ARG A 17 10.46 -20.42 0.98
C ARG A 17 10.10 -20.34 2.45
N VAL A 18 9.30 -21.29 2.92
CA VAL A 18 8.99 -21.43 4.34
C VAL A 18 10.28 -21.83 5.05
N PRO A 19 10.66 -21.14 6.14
CA PRO A 19 11.85 -21.52 6.90
C PRO A 19 11.74 -22.98 7.35
N THR A 20 12.82 -23.74 7.14
CA THR A 20 12.89 -25.12 7.62
C THR A 20 13.50 -25.11 9.00
N GLU A 21 12.80 -25.70 9.95
CA GLU A 21 13.19 -25.73 11.36
C GLU A 21 13.22 -27.18 11.86
N HIS A 22 14.20 -27.51 12.69
CA HIS A 22 14.22 -28.75 13.45
C HIS A 22 14.54 -28.49 14.92
N TYR A 23 14.11 -29.40 15.78
CA TYR A 23 14.50 -29.37 17.19
C TYR A 23 15.80 -30.16 17.36
N SER A 24 16.78 -29.51 17.98
CA SER A 24 17.97 -30.18 18.48
C SER A 24 17.60 -31.26 19.51
N THR A 25 18.50 -32.21 19.74
CA THR A 25 18.40 -33.18 20.84
C THR A 25 18.35 -32.52 22.23
N GLN A 26 18.77 -31.25 22.34
CA GLN A 26 18.64 -30.43 23.54
C GLN A 26 17.33 -29.62 23.61
N GLY A 27 16.37 -29.87 22.70
CA GLY A 27 15.08 -29.18 22.67
C GLY A 27 15.13 -27.73 22.17
N LYS A 28 16.27 -27.28 21.65
CA LYS A 28 16.43 -25.95 21.04
C LYS A 28 15.96 -25.97 19.59
N LEU A 29 15.06 -25.06 19.22
CA LEU A 29 14.66 -24.84 17.83
C LEU A 29 15.85 -24.29 17.04
N ILE A 30 16.28 -25.03 16.02
CA ILE A 30 17.33 -24.66 15.08
C ILE A 30 16.67 -24.40 13.72
N VAL A 31 16.96 -23.24 13.14
CA VAL A 31 16.52 -22.87 11.79
C VAL A 31 17.62 -23.27 10.82
N ASP A 32 17.38 -24.24 9.95
CA ASP A 32 18.36 -24.73 8.96
C ASP A 32 18.46 -23.81 7.74
N ASP A 33 17.30 -23.36 7.24
CA ASP A 33 17.18 -22.42 6.14
C ASP A 33 16.15 -21.37 6.56
N PRO A 34 16.55 -20.11 6.77
CA PRO A 34 15.64 -19.06 7.24
C PRO A 34 14.60 -18.65 6.20
N GLY A 35 14.59 -19.24 5.01
CA GLY A 35 13.82 -18.74 3.88
C GLY A 35 14.43 -17.46 3.30
N VAL A 36 13.96 -17.07 2.12
CA VAL A 36 14.35 -15.80 1.48
C VAL A 36 13.21 -14.80 1.66
N PRO A 37 13.33 -13.82 2.56
CA PRO A 37 12.35 -12.76 2.70
C PRO A 37 12.51 -11.78 1.53
N VAL A 38 11.40 -11.45 0.89
CA VAL A 38 11.31 -10.43 -0.15
C VAL A 38 10.43 -9.31 0.35
N GLU A 39 10.98 -8.09 0.36
CA GLU A 39 10.29 -6.89 0.81
C GLU A 39 10.17 -5.88 -0.33
N PHE A 40 8.92 -5.62 -0.72
CA PHE A 40 8.60 -4.64 -1.75
C PHE A 40 8.63 -3.25 -1.13
N HIS A 41 9.61 -2.44 -1.55
CA HIS A 41 9.78 -1.07 -1.09
C HIS A 41 9.03 -0.12 -2.03
N GLY A 42 8.13 0.69 -1.48
CA GLY A 42 7.31 1.59 -2.30
C GLY A 42 6.39 0.86 -3.28
N GLY A 43 6.14 -0.43 -3.06
CA GLY A 43 5.38 -1.30 -3.95
C GLY A 43 6.19 -1.91 -5.09
N TYR A 44 7.53 -1.90 -5.04
CA TYR A 44 8.36 -2.54 -6.05
C TYR A 44 9.45 -3.42 -5.43
N TYR A 45 9.85 -4.45 -6.16
CA TYR A 45 10.98 -5.31 -5.81
C TYR A 45 11.80 -5.59 -7.06
N GLU A 46 13.09 -5.24 -7.03
CA GLU A 46 14.03 -5.51 -8.12
C GLU A 46 14.98 -6.63 -7.70
N THR A 47 15.26 -7.54 -8.62
CA THR A 47 16.24 -8.61 -8.40
C THR A 47 16.94 -8.98 -9.70
N ASP A 48 18.25 -9.17 -9.62
CA ASP A 48 19.08 -9.73 -10.69
C ASP A 48 19.26 -11.25 -10.57
N ASP A 49 18.75 -11.85 -9.48
CA ASP A 49 18.79 -13.29 -9.25
C ASP A 49 17.66 -14.02 -9.99
N PRO A 50 17.97 -14.85 -11.00
CA PRO A 50 16.96 -15.60 -11.75
C PRO A 50 16.18 -16.59 -10.86
N LYS A 51 16.80 -17.09 -9.79
CA LYS A 51 16.17 -18.01 -8.83
C LYS A 51 15.08 -17.31 -8.02
N ILE A 52 15.31 -16.06 -7.61
CA ILE A 52 14.36 -15.24 -6.87
C ILE A 52 13.22 -14.84 -7.81
N ALA A 53 13.55 -14.42 -9.03
CA ALA A 53 12.56 -14.08 -10.05
C ALA A 53 11.64 -15.28 -10.40
N GLU A 54 12.20 -16.48 -10.53
CA GLU A 54 11.41 -17.69 -10.77
C GLU A 54 10.52 -18.05 -9.57
N ALA A 55 11.05 -17.96 -8.35
CA ALA A 55 10.28 -18.22 -7.12
C ALA A 55 9.12 -17.23 -6.94
N LEU A 56 9.33 -15.95 -7.28
CA LEU A 56 8.29 -14.92 -7.26
C LEU A 56 7.18 -15.22 -8.27
N GLN A 57 7.52 -15.64 -9.48
CA GLN A 57 6.54 -15.99 -10.52
C GLN A 57 5.74 -17.26 -10.17
N LYS A 58 6.34 -18.21 -9.44
CA LYS A 58 5.67 -19.43 -8.96
C LYS A 58 4.85 -19.20 -7.66
N HIS A 59 4.97 -18.03 -7.05
CA HIS A 59 4.33 -17.74 -5.77
C HIS A 59 2.80 -17.59 -5.94
N HIS A 60 2.01 -18.13 -5.02
CA HIS A 60 0.53 -18.06 -5.06
C HIS A 60 -0.06 -16.63 -5.05
N LEU A 61 0.71 -15.63 -4.60
CA LEU A 61 0.31 -14.22 -4.63
C LEU A 61 0.67 -13.50 -5.93
N PHE A 62 1.41 -14.15 -6.83
CA PHE A 62 1.71 -13.62 -8.16
C PHE A 62 0.42 -13.49 -8.98
N GLY A 63 0.21 -12.33 -9.62
CA GLY A 63 -1.03 -11.96 -10.30
C GLY A 63 -2.16 -11.47 -9.38
N VAL A 64 -2.04 -11.67 -8.07
CA VAL A 64 -3.05 -11.23 -7.08
C VAL A 64 -2.55 -9.98 -6.35
N ALA A 65 -1.40 -10.09 -5.69
CA ALA A 65 -0.81 -9.04 -4.86
C ALA A 65 0.38 -8.35 -5.54
N PHE A 66 1.05 -9.03 -6.46
CA PHE A 66 2.17 -8.47 -7.23
C PHE A 66 2.30 -9.11 -8.62
N GLU A 67 2.91 -8.40 -9.56
CA GLU A 67 3.03 -8.76 -10.97
C GLU A 67 4.43 -8.41 -11.52
N LEU A 68 4.87 -9.11 -12.57
CA LEU A 68 6.16 -8.85 -13.23
C LEU A 68 6.01 -7.68 -14.20
N VAL A 69 6.91 -6.70 -14.11
CA VAL A 69 7.04 -5.57 -15.02
C VAL A 69 8.34 -5.75 -15.79
N ASP A 70 8.23 -6.00 -17.09
CA ASP A 70 9.39 -6.28 -17.94
C ASP A 70 10.17 -5.00 -18.24
N GLY A 71 11.46 -4.98 -17.85
CA GLY A 71 12.50 -4.33 -18.65
C GLY A 71 12.65 -2.81 -18.63
N THR A 72 12.00 -2.05 -17.76
CA THR A 72 12.41 -0.66 -17.51
C THR A 72 12.95 -0.51 -16.09
N PRO A 73 14.23 -0.13 -15.90
CA PRO A 73 14.71 0.24 -14.58
C PRO A 73 13.86 1.43 -14.13
N VAL A 74 13.11 1.23 -13.05
CA VAL A 74 12.32 2.31 -12.45
C VAL A 74 13.32 3.19 -11.72
N THR A 75 13.96 4.09 -12.46
CA THR A 75 14.82 5.13 -11.88
C THR A 75 13.95 6.07 -11.06
N ASP A 76 14.57 6.77 -10.11
CA ASP A 76 13.98 7.83 -9.28
C ASP A 76 13.20 8.89 -10.10
N GLU A 77 13.44 8.96 -11.41
CA GLU A 77 12.75 9.82 -12.35
C GLU A 77 11.29 9.40 -12.60
N TYR A 78 10.95 8.11 -12.54
CA TYR A 78 9.55 7.65 -12.61
C TYR A 78 8.78 7.94 -11.31
N PHE A 79 9.48 8.11 -10.18
CA PHE A 79 8.88 8.53 -8.92
C PHE A 79 8.44 10.02 -8.93
N LYS A 80 9.00 10.86 -9.80
CA LYS A 80 8.60 12.28 -9.94
C LYS A 80 7.42 12.50 -10.90
N GLY A 81 7.08 11.51 -11.72
CA GLY A 81 6.02 11.61 -12.73
C GLY A 81 4.58 11.46 -12.21
N SER A 82 4.35 11.07 -10.95
CA SER A 82 3.02 10.69 -10.48
C SER A 82 2.26 11.74 -9.65
N SER A 83 2.73 12.99 -9.55
CA SER A 83 1.89 14.04 -8.93
C SER A 83 2.23 15.47 -9.33
N LEU A 84 3.51 15.82 -9.47
CA LEU A 84 3.93 17.21 -9.73
C LEU A 84 4.07 17.55 -11.22
N ASP A 85 4.57 16.63 -12.04
CA ASP A 85 4.74 16.86 -13.49
C ASP A 85 3.38 17.02 -14.21
N THR A 86 2.38 16.24 -13.80
CA THR A 86 0.99 16.36 -14.27
C THR A 86 0.38 17.72 -13.90
N MET A 87 0.71 18.27 -12.72
CA MET A 87 0.24 19.60 -12.32
C MET A 87 0.94 20.72 -13.12
N LEU A 88 2.24 20.60 -13.38
CA LEU A 88 2.97 21.58 -14.20
C LEU A 88 2.50 21.61 -15.66
N GLN A 89 2.18 20.45 -16.25
CA GLN A 89 1.62 20.36 -17.60
C GLN A 89 0.19 20.93 -17.70
N ALA A 90 -0.61 20.80 -16.64
CA ALA A 90 -1.96 21.38 -16.57
C ALA A 90 -1.94 22.90 -16.43
N VAL A 91 -0.98 23.46 -15.69
CA VAL A 91 -0.78 24.93 -15.59
C VAL A 91 -0.31 25.54 -16.92
N ALA A 92 0.49 24.81 -17.71
CA ALA A 92 0.95 25.26 -19.02
C ALA A 92 -0.16 25.27 -20.10
N LYS A 93 -1.21 24.47 -19.94
CA LYS A 93 -2.41 24.49 -20.78
C LYS A 93 -3.50 25.34 -20.10
N GLY A 94 -3.31 26.66 -20.13
CA GLY A 94 -4.27 27.62 -19.58
C GLY A 94 -5.72 27.40 -20.05
N PRO A 95 -6.72 27.85 -19.28
CA PRO A 95 -8.12 27.52 -19.53
C PRO A 95 -8.63 28.20 -20.80
N ARG A 96 -9.41 27.47 -21.61
CA ARG A 96 -10.17 28.06 -22.71
C ARG A 96 -11.29 28.92 -22.10
N LYS A 97 -11.24 30.21 -22.39
CA LYS A 97 -12.29 31.19 -22.09
C LYS A 97 -13.35 31.09 -23.17
N ASP A 98 -14.34 30.24 -22.98
CA ASP A 98 -15.74 30.56 -23.30
C ASP A 98 -16.61 29.42 -22.79
N GLU A 99 -17.88 29.72 -22.53
CA GLU A 99 -18.89 28.81 -21.96
C GLU A 99 -18.84 28.67 -20.43
N VAL A 100 -19.09 29.82 -19.81
CA VAL A 100 -19.77 29.94 -18.52
C VAL A 100 -21.19 29.36 -18.64
N LEU A 101 -21.43 28.22 -18.01
CA LEU A 101 -22.72 27.88 -17.40
C LEU A 101 -22.45 27.30 -16.00
N LEU A 102 -22.65 28.13 -14.97
CA LEU A 102 -22.80 27.71 -13.56
C LEU A 102 -24.25 27.22 -13.32
N PRO A 103 -24.55 26.49 -12.23
CA PRO A 103 -23.75 25.49 -11.53
C PRO A 103 -24.54 24.17 -11.41
N LYS A 104 -23.91 23.02 -11.64
CA LYS A 104 -24.30 21.78 -10.96
C LYS A 104 -23.13 21.36 -10.10
N GLU A 105 -23.37 21.44 -8.80
CA GLU A 105 -22.52 20.97 -7.73
C GLU A 105 -22.46 19.43 -7.81
N GLU A 106 -21.68 18.90 -8.76
CA GLU A 106 -21.34 17.48 -8.77
C GLU A 106 -19.97 17.33 -8.10
N GLU A 107 -20.08 17.36 -6.77
CA GLU A 107 -19.29 16.65 -5.79
C GLU A 107 -17.93 16.15 -6.28
N GLU A 108 -16.89 16.91 -5.95
CA GLU A 108 -15.61 16.32 -5.61
C GLU A 108 -15.87 15.21 -4.58
N GLU A 109 -15.72 13.94 -4.98
CA GLU A 109 -15.59 12.83 -4.03
C GLU A 109 -14.28 12.99 -3.27
N LYS A 110 -14.30 13.90 -2.31
CA LYS A 110 -13.48 13.86 -1.10
C LYS A 110 -13.66 12.45 -0.53
N PRO A 111 -12.59 11.66 -0.30
CA PRO A 111 -12.75 10.34 0.28
C PRO A 111 -13.50 10.52 1.60
N LYS A 112 -14.74 10.03 1.66
CA LYS A 112 -15.61 10.11 2.83
C LYS A 112 -14.88 9.42 3.98
N LYS A 113 -14.12 10.19 4.76
CA LYS A 113 -13.54 9.73 6.02
C LYS A 113 -14.72 9.27 6.84
N ARG A 114 -14.89 7.95 7.00
CA ARG A 114 -15.97 7.38 7.81
C ARG A 114 -15.81 7.94 9.22
N THR A 115 -16.65 8.89 9.59
CA THR A 115 -16.71 9.44 10.95
C THR A 115 -17.49 8.47 11.83
N TYR A 116 -17.06 8.34 13.08
CA TYR A 116 -17.65 7.48 14.08
C TYR A 116 -18.52 8.33 15.00
N ARG A 117 -19.84 8.14 14.95
CA ARG A 117 -20.80 8.91 15.74
C ARG A 117 -21.09 8.24 17.09
N CYS A 118 -21.08 9.03 18.17
CA CYS A 118 -21.57 8.60 19.48
C CYS A 118 -23.10 8.49 19.45
N LYS A 119 -23.64 7.36 19.92
CA LYS A 119 -25.09 7.13 19.96
C LYS A 119 -25.79 7.92 21.08
N GLU A 120 -25.04 8.35 22.09
CA GLU A 120 -25.59 8.96 23.31
C GLU A 120 -25.67 10.49 23.20
N CYS A 121 -24.68 11.14 22.59
CA CYS A 121 -24.66 12.60 22.41
C CYS A 121 -24.62 13.06 20.94
N GLY A 122 -24.51 12.14 19.97
CA GLY A 122 -24.43 12.48 18.55
C GLY A 122 -23.08 13.04 18.09
N ALA A 123 -22.07 13.14 18.97
CA ALA A 123 -20.75 13.66 18.61
C ALA A 123 -20.04 12.78 17.57
N GLU A 124 -19.38 13.41 16.59
CA GLU A 124 -18.71 12.72 15.48
C GLU A 124 -17.20 12.76 15.65
N PHE A 125 -16.56 11.60 15.55
CA PHE A 125 -15.13 11.42 15.76
C PHE A 125 -14.44 10.89 14.52
N PRO A 126 -13.19 11.28 14.25
CA PRO A 126 -12.45 10.80 13.07
C PRO A 126 -11.94 9.35 13.21
N SER A 127 -12.10 8.70 14.36
CA SER A 127 -11.62 7.34 14.63
C SER A 127 -12.37 6.65 15.77
N VAL A 128 -12.37 5.32 15.79
CA VAL A 128 -12.92 4.51 16.90
C VAL A 128 -12.27 4.83 18.25
N TYR A 129 -10.95 5.03 18.29
CA TYR A 129 -10.22 5.32 19.53
C TYR A 129 -10.77 6.55 20.26
N HIS A 130 -10.94 7.66 19.54
CA HIS A 130 -11.52 8.89 20.07
C HIS A 130 -12.98 8.71 20.51
N LEU A 131 -13.78 7.92 19.78
CA LEU A 131 -15.15 7.60 20.19
C LEU A 131 -15.18 6.78 21.49
N THR A 132 -14.35 5.75 21.61
CA THR A 132 -14.30 4.90 22.81
C THR A 132 -13.82 5.67 24.04
N LYS A 133 -12.80 6.53 23.87
CA LYS A 133 -12.34 7.43 24.93
C LYS A 133 -13.46 8.38 25.36
N HIS A 134 -14.12 9.02 24.40
CA HIS A 134 -15.26 9.89 24.68
C HIS A 134 -16.38 9.18 25.43
N LYS A 135 -16.76 7.95 25.04
CA LYS A 135 -17.78 7.18 25.77
C LYS A 135 -17.40 6.94 27.22
N ARG A 136 -16.15 6.54 27.49
CA ARG A 136 -15.69 6.26 28.86
C ARG A 136 -15.64 7.50 29.75
N GLU A 137 -15.31 8.67 29.19
CA GLU A 137 -15.15 9.91 29.96
C GLU A 137 -16.44 10.73 30.06
N ALA A 138 -17.24 10.78 28.98
CA ALA A 138 -18.43 11.62 28.88
C ALA A 138 -19.74 10.84 29.15
N HIS A 139 -19.71 9.52 29.02
CA HIS A 139 -20.83 8.62 29.31
C HIS A 139 -20.38 7.47 30.23
N PRO A 140 -19.87 7.77 31.45
CA PRO A 140 -19.57 6.74 32.41
C PRO A 140 -20.88 5.99 32.72
N GLU A 141 -20.94 4.74 32.30
CA GLU A 141 -21.96 3.77 32.70
C GLU A 141 -22.11 3.81 34.23
N SER A 142 -23.23 4.36 34.72
CA SER A 142 -23.69 4.19 36.11
C SER A 142 -24.30 2.82 36.28
#